data_AF-A0A833GRN5-F1
#
_entry.id   AF-A0A833GRN5-F1
#
_cell.length_a   1.000
_cell.length_b   1.000
_cell.length_c   1.000
_cell.angle_alpha   90.00
_cell.angle_beta   90.00
_cell.angle_gamma   90.00
#
_symmetry.space_group_name_H-M   'P 1'
#
loop_
_entity.id
_entity.type
_entity.pdbx_description
1 polymer ?
#
loop_
_entity_poly.entity_id
_entity_poly.type
_entity_poly.pdbx_seq_one_letter_code
_entity_poly.pdbx_strand_id
1 'polypeptide(L)'
;MADGVVVVSESGKGRYQQEVHIGQHLLLADEPVGMGGGDSGPAPFDFLLTALGTCTAMTLRMYAERKALPLQQVSVTLRHEKIDVDGVRRDRIERRITLNGELTSDERQRLLEIAEKCPVHRTLSQPLLIASSLETAGNTPALPTE
;
A
#
# COMPACT_ATOMS: atom_id res chain seq x y z
N MET A 1 6.15 -10.64 14.93
CA MET A 1 5.72 -9.55 14.04
C MET A 1 6.98 -8.81 13.68
N ALA A 2 7.25 -8.49 12.41
CA ALA A 2 8.34 -7.54 12.12
C ALA A 2 8.08 -6.28 12.95
N ASP A 3 9.10 -5.67 13.56
CA ASP A 3 8.96 -4.56 14.51
C ASP A 3 8.33 -3.27 13.94
N GLY A 4 7.72 -3.34 12.75
CA GLY A 4 7.04 -2.24 12.08
C GLY A 4 8.00 -1.18 11.53
N VAL A 5 9.31 -1.40 11.65
CA VAL A 5 10.35 -0.48 11.20
C VAL A 5 10.61 -0.68 9.71
N VAL A 6 10.56 0.42 8.96
CA VAL A 6 10.97 0.52 7.56
C VAL A 6 12.13 1.49 7.49
N VAL A 7 13.27 1.06 6.93
CA VAL A 7 14.44 1.93 6.71
C VAL A 7 14.54 2.20 5.21
N VAL A 8 14.63 3.48 4.85
CA VAL A 8 14.79 3.94 3.47
C VAL A 8 16.05 4.78 3.39
N SER A 9 16.92 4.49 2.43
CA SER A 9 18.15 5.23 2.21
C SER A 9 18.50 5.30 0.73
N GLU A 10 19.24 6.33 0.35
CA GLU A 10 19.77 6.47 -1.00
C GLU A 10 20.64 5.26 -1.36
N SER A 11 20.42 4.70 -2.54
CA SER A 11 21.21 3.58 -3.08
C SER A 11 22.58 4.01 -3.62
N GLY A 12 22.76 5.30 -3.90
CA GLY A 12 23.92 5.86 -4.62
C GLY A 12 23.98 5.52 -6.12
N LYS A 13 23.00 4.79 -6.67
CA LYS A 13 23.02 4.30 -8.07
C LYS A 13 22.12 5.11 -9.02
N GLY A 14 21.25 5.95 -8.48
CA GLY A 14 20.35 6.80 -9.25
C GLY A 14 19.91 8.01 -8.43
N ARG A 15 19.51 9.08 -9.12
CA ARG A 15 19.20 10.38 -8.48
C ARG A 15 18.14 10.26 -7.38
N TYR A 16 17.11 9.44 -7.61
CA TYR A 16 16.03 9.21 -6.66
C TYR A 16 15.91 7.75 -6.23
N GLN A 17 16.83 6.88 -6.65
CA GLN A 17 16.76 5.46 -6.33
C GLN A 17 17.07 5.23 -4.84
N GLN A 18 16.13 4.61 -4.14
CA GLN A 18 16.22 4.23 -2.74
C GLN A 18 16.32 2.71 -2.59
N GLU A 19 17.06 2.27 -1.57
CA GLU A 19 16.98 0.93 -1.00
C GLU A 19 16.02 0.96 0.20
N VAL A 20 15.05 0.04 0.23
CA VAL A 20 14.00 -0.04 1.25
C VAL A 20 14.10 -1.38 1.98
N HIS A 21 14.43 -1.34 3.26
CA HIS A 21 14.53 -2.52 4.13
C HIS A 21 13.29 -2.66 5.01
N ILE A 22 12.62 -3.82 4.91
CA ILE A 22 11.42 -4.18 5.69
C ILE A 22 11.63 -5.58 6.27
N GLY A 23 12.04 -5.66 7.54
CA GLY A 23 12.46 -6.94 8.12
C GLY A 23 13.59 -7.57 7.29
N GLN A 24 13.35 -8.78 6.77
CA GLN A 24 14.31 -9.49 5.90
C GLN A 24 14.18 -9.13 4.40
N HIS A 25 13.22 -8.29 4.03
CA HIS A 25 12.96 -7.93 2.65
C HIS A 25 13.72 -6.67 2.23
N LEU A 26 14.29 -6.71 1.04
CA LEU A 26 14.89 -5.57 0.34
C LEU A 26 14.06 -5.25 -0.90
N LEU A 27 13.64 -4.00 -1.03
CA LEU A 27 12.94 -3.47 -2.19
C LEU A 27 13.72 -2.25 -2.73
N LEU A 28 13.50 -1.94 -4.01
CA LEU A 28 13.93 -0.68 -4.59
C LEU A 28 12.73 0.25 -4.73
N ALA A 29 12.95 1.55 -4.54
CA ALA A 29 12.01 2.60 -4.94
C ALA A 29 12.74 3.58 -5.85
N ASP A 30 12.02 4.19 -6.79
CA ASP A 30 12.58 5.21 -7.68
C ASP A 30 11.44 6.10 -8.20
N GLU A 31 11.76 7.11 -9.00
CA GLU A 31 10.77 7.85 -9.76
C GLU A 31 10.83 7.47 -11.25
N PRO A 32 9.74 7.64 -12.01
CA PRO A 32 9.77 7.48 -13.46
C PRO A 32 10.75 8.42 -14.14
N VAL A 33 11.22 8.05 -15.34
CA VAL A 33 12.14 8.89 -16.15
C VAL A 33 11.58 10.29 -16.39
N GLY A 34 10.27 10.40 -16.64
CA GLY A 34 9.60 11.70 -16.85
C GLY A 34 9.62 12.64 -15.64
N MET A 35 9.88 12.11 -14.44
CA MET A 35 10.02 12.85 -13.19
C MET A 35 11.50 13.00 -12.76
N GLY A 36 12.44 12.56 -13.61
CA GLY A 36 13.87 12.65 -13.38
C GLY A 36 14.48 11.49 -12.58
N GLY A 37 13.72 10.42 -12.36
CA GLY A 37 14.24 9.17 -11.81
C GLY A 37 14.73 8.20 -12.88
N GLY A 38 15.08 6.99 -12.47
CA GLY A 38 15.61 5.94 -13.34
C GLY A 38 14.62 4.84 -13.69
N ASP A 39 13.37 4.90 -13.20
CA ASP A 39 12.34 3.86 -13.35
C ASP A 39 12.84 2.46 -12.92
N SER A 40 13.75 2.43 -11.93
CA SER A 40 14.43 1.22 -11.47
C SER A 40 13.71 0.46 -10.35
N GLY A 41 12.62 1.05 -9.85
CA GLY A 41 11.72 0.49 -8.84
C GLY A 41 10.39 1.26 -8.84
N PRO A 42 9.39 0.80 -8.08
CA PRO A 42 8.10 1.48 -8.02
C PRO A 42 8.21 2.91 -7.49
N ALA A 43 7.31 3.77 -7.94
CA ALA A 43 7.17 5.12 -7.40
C ALA A 43 6.63 5.10 -5.96
N PRO A 44 6.86 6.15 -5.15
CA PRO A 44 6.34 6.20 -3.78
C PRO A 44 4.82 5.97 -3.68
N PHE A 45 4.03 6.48 -4.62
CA PHE A 45 2.59 6.23 -4.66
C PHE A 45 2.24 4.78 -5.03
N ASP A 46 3.08 4.06 -5.76
CA ASP A 46 2.86 2.64 -6.06
C ASP A 46 2.97 1.79 -4.79
N PHE A 47 3.84 2.15 -3.84
CA PHE A 47 3.89 1.50 -2.53
C PHE A 47 2.60 1.74 -1.73
N LEU A 48 2.08 2.97 -1.77
CA LEU A 48 0.80 3.29 -1.11
C LEU A 48 -0.37 2.48 -1.70
N LEU A 49 -0.46 2.41 -3.03
CA LEU A 49 -1.46 1.59 -3.72
C LEU A 49 -1.26 0.10 -3.41
N THR A 50 -0.03 -0.38 -3.40
CA THR A 50 0.31 -1.78 -3.06
C THR A 50 -0.18 -2.13 -1.65
N ALA A 51 0.07 -1.27 -0.66
CA ALA A 51 -0.39 -1.48 0.71
C ALA A 51 -1.92 -1.57 0.80
N LEU A 52 -2.65 -0.67 0.12
CA LEU A 52 -4.11 -0.70 0.09
C LEU A 52 -4.66 -1.93 -0.64
N GLY A 53 -4.10 -2.27 -1.79
CA GLY A 53 -4.56 -3.38 -2.64
C GLY A 53 -4.38 -4.74 -1.96
N THR A 54 -3.18 -4.97 -1.41
CA THR A 54 -2.86 -6.21 -0.68
C THR A 54 -3.73 -6.37 0.56
N CYS A 55 -3.86 -5.32 1.38
CA CYS A 55 -4.70 -5.32 2.57
C CYS A 55 -6.18 -5.60 2.24
N THR A 56 -6.68 -5.02 1.13
CA THR A 56 -8.04 -5.26 0.63
C THR A 56 -8.22 -6.74 0.26
N ALA A 57 -7.34 -7.28 -0.59
CA ALA A 57 -7.44 -8.66 -1.07
C ALA A 57 -7.37 -9.67 0.09
N MET A 58 -6.45 -9.48 1.03
CA MET A 58 -6.33 -10.30 2.24
C MET A 58 -7.61 -10.25 3.08
N THR A 59 -8.17 -9.05 3.29
CA THR A 59 -9.40 -8.88 4.09
C THR A 59 -10.60 -9.61 3.46
N LEU A 60 -10.74 -9.53 2.14
CA LEU A 60 -11.81 -10.22 1.42
C LEU A 60 -11.66 -11.74 1.50
N ARG A 61 -10.44 -12.27 1.33
CA ARG A 61 -10.14 -13.69 1.48
C ARG A 61 -10.50 -14.19 2.89
N MET A 62 -10.01 -13.51 3.93
CA MET A 62 -10.30 -13.86 5.32
C MET A 62 -11.81 -13.85 5.62
N TYR A 63 -12.55 -12.87 5.10
CA TYR A 63 -14.00 -12.81 5.29
C TYR A 63 -14.73 -13.95 4.59
N ALA A 64 -14.36 -14.24 3.34
CA ALA A 64 -14.94 -15.33 2.57
C ALA A 64 -14.72 -16.69 3.26
N GLU A 65 -13.50 -16.96 3.75
CA GLU A 65 -13.19 -18.18 4.51
C GLU A 65 -14.03 -18.28 5.78
N ARG A 66 -14.12 -17.19 6.56
CA ARG A 66 -14.92 -17.15 7.80
C ARG A 66 -16.41 -17.41 7.54
N LYS A 67 -16.92 -17.02 6.38
CA LYS A 67 -18.32 -17.18 5.99
C LYS A 67 -18.56 -18.38 5.08
N ALA A 68 -17.53 -19.19 4.81
CA ALA A 68 -17.56 -20.32 3.89
C ALA A 68 -18.11 -19.95 2.49
N LEU A 69 -17.81 -18.74 2.01
CA LEU A 69 -18.22 -18.30 0.66
C LEU A 69 -17.34 -18.99 -0.40
N PRO A 70 -17.90 -19.39 -1.55
CA PRO A 70 -17.16 -20.06 -2.63
C PRO A 70 -16.30 -19.09 -3.47
N LEU A 71 -15.58 -18.19 -2.82
CA LEU A 71 -14.65 -17.24 -3.45
C LEU A 71 -13.36 -17.97 -3.87
N GLN A 72 -13.07 -18.01 -5.16
CA GLN A 72 -11.89 -18.68 -5.71
C GLN A 72 -10.70 -17.73 -5.84
N GLN A 73 -10.91 -16.50 -6.32
CA GLN A 73 -9.83 -15.53 -6.52
C GLN A 73 -10.31 -14.09 -6.32
N VAL A 74 -9.41 -13.25 -5.81
CA VAL A 74 -9.57 -11.80 -5.72
C VAL A 74 -8.47 -11.14 -6.53
N SER A 75 -8.82 -10.16 -7.35
CA SER A 75 -7.87 -9.22 -7.95
C SER A 75 -8.29 -7.79 -7.65
N VAL A 76 -7.31 -6.93 -7.37
CA VAL A 76 -7.55 -5.52 -7.06
C VAL A 76 -6.66 -4.67 -7.96
N THR A 77 -7.28 -3.85 -8.81
CA THR A 77 -6.60 -2.86 -9.64
C THR A 77 -6.81 -1.48 -9.03
N LEU A 78 -5.72 -0.74 -8.86
CA LEU A 78 -5.72 0.57 -8.24
C LEU A 78 -5.08 1.60 -9.16
N ARG A 79 -5.59 2.83 -9.10
CA ARG A 79 -5.01 3.98 -9.77
C ARG A 79 -5.04 5.18 -8.85
N HIS A 80 -3.93 5.90 -8.78
CA HIS A 80 -3.86 7.21 -8.15
C HIS A 80 -3.94 8.32 -9.20
N GLU A 81 -4.65 9.39 -8.86
CA GLU A 81 -4.72 10.59 -9.67
C GLU A 81 -5.00 11.81 -8.79
N LYS A 82 -4.68 13.00 -9.31
CA LYS A 82 -5.09 14.27 -8.70
C LYS A 82 -6.32 14.80 -9.44
N ILE A 83 -7.40 15.04 -8.71
CA ILE A 83 -8.65 15.60 -9.22
C ILE A 83 -8.93 16.98 -8.63
N ASP A 84 -9.81 17.74 -9.28
CA ASP A 84 -10.38 18.97 -8.72
C ASP A 84 -11.78 18.66 -8.17
N VAL A 85 -12.03 19.06 -6.91
CA VAL A 85 -13.34 18.96 -6.26
C VAL A 85 -13.62 20.31 -5.62
N ASP A 86 -14.62 21.01 -6.12
CA ASP A 86 -15.04 22.34 -5.65
C ASP A 86 -13.89 23.37 -5.62
N GLY A 87 -13.01 23.34 -6.62
CA GLY A 87 -11.86 24.25 -6.73
C GLY A 87 -10.69 23.86 -5.83
N VAL A 88 -10.76 22.71 -5.15
CA VAL A 88 -9.69 22.19 -4.30
C VAL A 88 -9.10 20.94 -4.92
N ARG A 89 -7.78 20.94 -5.14
CA ARG A 89 -7.08 19.77 -5.65
C ARG A 89 -7.00 18.68 -4.58
N ARG A 90 -7.45 17.47 -4.92
CA ARG A 90 -7.50 16.30 -4.04
C ARG A 90 -6.80 15.12 -4.68
N ASP A 91 -6.17 14.29 -3.86
CA ASP A 91 -5.71 12.97 -4.27
C ASP A 91 -6.90 11.99 -4.26
N ARG A 92 -7.09 11.27 -5.37
CA ARG A 92 -8.10 10.21 -5.51
C ARG A 92 -7.39 8.89 -5.78
N ILE A 93 -7.80 7.86 -5.08
CA ILE A 93 -7.48 6.47 -5.41
C ILE A 93 -8.74 5.79 -5.92
N GLU A 94 -8.72 5.36 -7.17
CA GLU A 94 -9.76 4.53 -7.76
C GLU A 94 -9.41 3.05 -7.54
N ARG A 95 -10.35 2.26 -6.99
CA ARG A 95 -10.20 0.83 -6.75
C ARG A 95 -11.23 0.03 -7.53
N ARG A 96 -10.77 -0.90 -8.37
CA ARG A 96 -11.58 -1.90 -9.06
C ARG A 96 -11.29 -3.28 -8.48
N ILE A 97 -12.32 -4.00 -8.04
CA ILE A 97 -12.20 -5.33 -7.41
C ILE A 97 -12.89 -6.36 -8.31
N THR A 98 -12.16 -7.41 -8.67
CA THR A 98 -12.68 -8.55 -9.42
C THR A 98 -12.75 -9.77 -8.49
N LEU A 99 -13.93 -10.39 -8.41
CA LEU A 99 -14.20 -11.55 -7.58
C LEU A 99 -14.62 -12.75 -8.44
N ASN A 100 -13.79 -13.79 -8.46
CA ASN A 100 -14.06 -15.05 -9.15
C ASN A 100 -14.56 -16.10 -8.16
N GLY A 101 -15.61 -16.84 -8.53
CA GLY A 101 -16.28 -17.83 -7.69
C GLY A 101 -17.80 -17.81 -7.88
N GLU A 102 -18.47 -18.87 -7.41
CA GLU A 102 -19.93 -19.05 -7.49
C GLU A 102 -20.66 -18.22 -6.43
N LEU A 103 -20.44 -16.91 -6.46
CA LEU A 103 -21.00 -15.96 -5.49
C LEU A 103 -22.31 -15.39 -6.01
N THR A 104 -23.33 -15.38 -5.15
CA THR A 104 -24.59 -14.66 -5.32
C THR A 104 -24.37 -13.14 -5.39
N SER A 105 -25.38 -12.40 -5.86
CA SER A 105 -25.36 -10.93 -5.85
C SER A 105 -25.14 -10.37 -4.44
N ASP A 106 -25.78 -10.97 -3.45
CA ASP A 106 -25.77 -10.48 -2.08
C ASP A 106 -24.41 -10.72 -1.42
N GLU A 107 -23.77 -11.86 -1.69
CA GLU A 107 -22.42 -12.16 -1.24
C GLU A 107 -21.40 -11.22 -1.89
N ARG A 108 -21.54 -10.92 -3.20
CA ARG A 108 -20.69 -9.95 -3.91
C ARG A 108 -20.83 -8.56 -3.33
N GLN A 109 -22.06 -8.11 -3.10
CA GLN A 109 -22.33 -6.81 -2.50
C GLN A 109 -21.76 -6.74 -1.08
N ARG A 110 -21.92 -7.82 -0.30
CA ARG A 110 -21.34 -7.90 1.04
C ARG A 110 -19.83 -7.86 1.03
N LEU A 111 -19.17 -8.57 0.10
CA LEU A 111 -17.72 -8.52 -0.06
C LEU A 111 -17.26 -7.10 -0.43
N LEU A 112 -17.97 -6.39 -1.30
CA LEU A 112 -17.67 -4.99 -1.61
C LEU A 112 -17.72 -4.10 -0.35
N GLU A 113 -18.74 -4.24 0.50
CA GLU A 113 -18.81 -3.51 1.78
C GLU A 113 -17.65 -3.86 2.74
N ILE A 114 -17.15 -5.09 2.69
CA ILE A 114 -16.00 -5.53 3.50
C ILE A 114 -14.69 -4.97 2.96
N ALA A 115 -14.58 -4.72 1.66
CA ALA A 115 -13.39 -4.10 1.07
C ALA A 115 -13.09 -2.70 1.65
N GLU A 116 -14.13 -1.98 2.08
CA GLU A 116 -14.02 -0.67 2.75
C GLU A 116 -13.62 -0.76 4.23
N LYS A 117 -13.41 -1.98 4.76
CA LYS A 117 -13.13 -2.20 6.19
C LYS A 117 -11.72 -2.71 6.47
N CYS A 118 -10.89 -2.85 5.43
CA CYS A 118 -9.51 -3.29 5.62
C CYS A 118 -8.71 -2.24 6.44
N PRO A 119 -7.78 -2.67 7.32
CA PRO A 119 -7.03 -1.74 8.19
C PRO A 119 -6.36 -0.56 7.46
N VAL A 120 -5.78 -0.82 6.28
CA VAL A 120 -5.13 0.24 5.48
C VAL A 120 -6.16 1.25 4.96
N HIS A 121 -7.32 0.80 4.46
CA HIS A 121 -8.40 1.73 4.07
C HIS A 121 -8.81 2.62 5.24
N ARG A 122 -9.03 2.05 6.43
CA ARG A 122 -9.41 2.82 7.63
C ARG A 122 -8.35 3.86 8.01
N THR A 123 -7.08 3.52 7.84
CA THR A 123 -5.95 4.43 8.09
C THR A 123 -5.94 5.61 7.11
N LEU A 124 -6.20 5.35 5.82
CA LEU A 124 -6.22 6.37 4.78
C LEU A 124 -7.47 7.27 4.82
N SER A 125 -8.58 6.74 5.36
CA SER A 125 -9.87 7.44 5.47
C SER A 125 -10.01 8.29 6.73
N GLN A 126 -8.95 8.45 7.53
CA GLN A 126 -8.95 9.25 8.75
C GLN A 126 -7.69 10.14 8.84
N PRO A 127 -7.69 11.20 9.67
CA PRO A 127 -6.49 11.97 9.91
C PRO A 127 -5.37 11.10 10.53
N LEU A 128 -4.25 10.98 9.82
CA LEU A 128 -3.05 10.30 10.30
C LEU A 128 -2.10 11.33 10.94
N LEU A 129 -1.60 11.02 12.13
CA LEU A 129 -0.57 11.83 12.77
C LEU A 129 0.81 11.36 12.30
N ILE A 130 1.57 12.27 11.70
CA ILE A 130 2.96 12.05 11.31
C ILE A 130 3.82 12.95 12.19
N ALA A 131 4.73 12.34 12.96
CA ALA A 131 5.70 13.04 13.80
C ALA A 131 7.09 12.89 13.17
N SER A 132 7.84 13.99 13.15
CA SER A 132 9.18 14.03 12.55
C SER A 132 10.20 14.55 13.56
N SER A 133 11.36 13.90 13.58
CA SER A 133 12.54 14.34 14.34
C SER A 133 13.79 14.16 13.49
N LEU A 134 14.79 15.01 13.71
CA LEU A 134 16.12 14.84 13.15
C LEU A 134 17.01 14.10 14.15
N GLU A 135 17.75 13.10 13.69
CA GLU A 135 18.78 12.42 14.46
C GLU A 135 20.17 12.81 13.96
N THR A 136 21.16 12.79 14.85
CA THR A 136 22.55 13.07 14.47
C THR A 136 23.19 11.79 13.91
N ALA A 137 23.95 11.92 12.82
CA ALA A 137 24.65 10.79 12.21
C ALA A 137 25.59 10.12 13.25
N GLY A 138 25.42 8.82 13.48
CA GLY A 138 26.23 8.03 14.42
C GLY A 138 25.46 7.41 15.61
N ASN A 139 24.16 7.66 15.73
CA ASN A 139 23.34 7.13 16.83
C ASN A 139 22.16 6.26 16.35
N THR A 140 22.26 5.65 15.17
CA THR A 140 21.25 4.71 14.68
C THR A 140 21.16 3.52 15.64
N PRO A 141 20.00 3.24 16.26
CA PRO A 141 19.81 2.01 17.01
C PRO A 141 20.12 0.84 16.05
N ALA A 142 21.04 -0.03 16.43
CA ALA A 142 21.28 -1.25 15.67
C ALA A 142 19.93 -1.97 15.49
N LEU A 143 19.64 -2.38 14.24
CA LEU A 143 18.51 -3.27 13.98
C LEU A 143 18.64 -4.46 14.94
N PRO A 144 17.57 -4.83 15.67
CA PRO A 144 17.64 -5.97 16.57
C PRO A 144 18.01 -7.21 15.77
N THR A 145 19.19 -7.75 16.03
CA THR A 145 19.61 -9.07 15.58
C THR A 145 18.98 -10.10 16.50
N GLU A 146 18.24 -11.06 15.93
CA GLU A 146 17.78 -12.26 16.64
C GLU A 146 18.94 -13.06 17.25
#